data_AF-I4D8F9-F1
#
_entry.id   AF-I4D8F9-F1
#
_cell.length_a   1.000
_cell.length_b   1.000
_cell.length_c   1.000
_cell.angle_alpha   90.00
_cell.angle_beta   90.00
_cell.angle_gamma   90.00
#
_symmetry.space_group_name_H-M   'P 1'
#
loop_
_entity.id
_entity.type
_entity.pdbx_description
1 polymer ?
#
loop_
_entity_poly.entity_id
_entity_poly.type
_entity_poly.pdbx_seq_one_letter_code
_entity_poly.pdbx_strand_id
1 'polypeptide(L)'
;MVSSLRLEIEQSMGLKFPERNGAAIVKFEESMEIPRAAETMMRGVYRDPERVRQGFKRLHQETGSMIELLMPRRSRLREWSDSLPERPKDAEAFLKETTDELLTREQRLVQAEQDLLGQLQESGLEDVFPVSLSAFGVCTYRDPSVKVFLKPLGRFAEIFQMNPDSLRQAVRVHFLCLLLIIAGEDLDGQVFIRGVEEEVIHWLTIIYTIRYLKRQAAEQIHCYLEWVKAWGGKIPNQSMFNDRVNEKTRAAMIFWRRQLNMSWSDCWQIINQFESVNIQDLEIN
;
A
#
# COMPACT_ATOMS: atom_id res chain seq x y z
N MET A 1 2.42 -42.15 9.63
CA MET A 1 1.78 -40.91 9.12
C MET A 1 2.78 -39.79 9.34
N VAL A 2 3.05 -38.97 8.33
CA VAL A 2 3.86 -37.76 8.52
C VAL A 2 2.95 -36.71 9.15
N SER A 3 3.31 -36.23 10.33
CA SER A 3 2.68 -35.07 10.95
C SER A 3 3.05 -33.84 10.12
N SER A 4 2.09 -32.96 9.81
CA SER A 4 2.42 -31.71 9.12
C SER A 4 2.99 -30.71 10.13
N LEU A 5 3.97 -29.92 9.70
CA LEU A 5 4.61 -28.89 10.54
C LEU A 5 3.56 -27.94 11.17
N ARG A 6 2.49 -27.67 10.42
CA ARG A 6 1.30 -26.96 10.88
C ARG A 6 0.69 -27.60 12.14
N LEU A 7 0.43 -28.91 12.12
CA LEU A 7 -0.21 -29.64 13.21
C LEU A 7 0.68 -29.67 14.47
N GLU A 8 2.00 -29.78 14.29
CA GLU A 8 2.99 -29.78 15.39
C GLU A 8 3.02 -28.43 16.12
N ILE A 9 3.05 -27.34 15.37
CA ILE A 9 2.99 -25.96 15.90
C ILE A 9 1.64 -25.75 16.62
N GLU A 10 0.53 -26.17 16.01
CA GLU A 10 -0.80 -26.05 16.61
C GLU A 10 -0.96 -26.87 17.90
N GLN A 11 -0.40 -28.08 17.97
CA GLN A 11 -0.36 -28.90 19.18
C GLN A 11 0.57 -28.31 20.26
N SER A 12 1.72 -27.77 19.86
CA SER A 12 2.66 -27.06 20.77
C SER A 12 2.04 -25.78 21.36
N MET A 13 1.11 -25.15 20.64
CA MET A 13 0.27 -24.05 21.11
C MET A 13 -0.93 -24.51 21.97
N GLY A 14 -1.08 -25.82 22.21
CA GLY A 14 -2.18 -26.39 23.00
C GLY A 14 -3.54 -26.44 22.31
N LEU A 15 -3.59 -26.24 20.99
CA LEU A 15 -4.85 -26.14 20.23
C LEU A 15 -5.49 -27.52 20.00
N LYS A 16 -6.83 -27.56 20.05
CA LYS A 16 -7.62 -28.76 19.79
C LYS A 16 -8.69 -28.47 18.75
N PHE A 17 -8.62 -29.16 17.61
CA PHE A 17 -9.54 -28.97 16.50
C PHE A 17 -10.62 -30.05 16.49
N PRO A 18 -11.92 -29.70 16.46
CA PRO A 18 -12.93 -30.58 15.89
C PRO A 18 -12.74 -30.67 14.37
N GLU A 19 -13.21 -31.75 13.74
CA GLU A 19 -13.21 -31.89 12.28
C GLU A 19 -14.30 -31.03 11.62
N ARG A 20 -14.15 -29.70 11.71
CA ARG A 20 -15.04 -28.73 11.07
C ARG A 20 -14.22 -27.65 10.36
N ASN A 21 -14.68 -27.25 9.18
CA ASN A 21 -14.19 -26.05 8.52
C ASN A 21 -14.68 -24.84 9.33
N GLY A 22 -13.79 -23.90 9.67
CA GLY A 22 -14.16 -22.65 10.32
C GLY A 22 -15.07 -21.80 9.42
N ALA A 23 -15.98 -21.05 10.04
CA ALA A 23 -16.91 -20.16 9.35
C ALA A 23 -16.43 -18.70 9.33
N ALA A 24 -17.13 -17.87 8.57
CA ALA A 24 -16.98 -16.42 8.59
C ALA A 24 -18.32 -15.78 8.16
N ILE A 25 -18.88 -14.89 8.99
CA ILE A 25 -20.01 -14.05 8.58
C ILE A 25 -19.42 -12.75 8.05
N VAL A 26 -19.48 -12.57 6.73
CA VAL A 26 -18.88 -11.42 6.03
C VAL A 26 -19.91 -10.77 5.10
N LYS A 27 -19.95 -9.44 5.07
CA LYS A 27 -20.88 -8.68 4.20
C LYS A 27 -20.13 -8.20 2.95
N PHE A 28 -20.55 -8.69 1.79
CA PHE A 28 -19.95 -8.31 0.51
C PHE A 28 -20.96 -7.48 -0.29
N GLU A 29 -20.66 -6.20 -0.51
CA GLU A 29 -21.47 -5.26 -1.30
C GLU A 29 -20.74 -4.95 -2.62
N GLU A 30 -21.49 -4.92 -3.73
CA GLU A 30 -21.00 -4.40 -5.01
C GLU A 30 -21.77 -3.13 -5.37
N SER A 31 -21.05 -2.07 -5.77
CA SER A 31 -21.67 -0.80 -6.11
C SER A 31 -21.17 -0.20 -7.43
N MET A 32 -22.07 0.54 -8.06
CA MET A 32 -21.85 1.36 -9.26
C MET A 32 -21.59 2.84 -8.90
N GLU A 33 -21.34 3.15 -7.62
CA GLU A 33 -20.76 4.41 -7.17
C GLU A 33 -19.32 4.60 -7.68
N ILE A 34 -18.84 5.84 -7.62
CA ILE A 34 -17.45 6.21 -7.92
C ILE A 34 -16.92 6.86 -6.64
N PRO A 35 -15.99 6.24 -5.89
CA PRO A 35 -15.39 6.87 -4.72
C PRO A 35 -14.52 8.05 -5.16
N ARG A 36 -14.40 9.08 -4.30
CA ARG A 36 -13.64 10.31 -4.59
C ARG A 36 -12.17 10.07 -4.99
N ALA A 37 -11.58 8.95 -4.58
CA ALA A 37 -10.24 8.53 -5.02
C ALA A 37 -10.22 8.05 -6.49
N ALA A 38 -11.24 7.28 -6.92
CA ALA A 38 -11.38 6.83 -8.31
C ALA A 38 -11.89 7.95 -9.23
N GLU A 39 -12.59 8.94 -8.69
CA GLU A 39 -13.02 10.12 -9.45
C GLU A 39 -11.82 10.85 -10.10
N THR A 40 -10.65 10.86 -9.46
CA THR A 40 -9.41 11.36 -10.06
C THR A 40 -8.92 10.50 -11.22
N MET A 41 -8.91 9.16 -11.08
CA MET A 41 -8.57 8.25 -12.21
C MET A 41 -9.46 8.48 -13.42
N MET A 42 -10.75 8.74 -13.17
CA MET A 42 -11.75 8.95 -14.23
C MET A 42 -11.66 10.33 -14.90
N ARG A 43 -10.73 11.22 -14.48
CA ARG A 43 -10.62 12.61 -14.98
C ARG A 43 -9.31 12.94 -15.75
N GLY A 44 -8.26 12.10 -15.69
CA GLY A 44 -7.06 12.19 -16.57
C GLY A 44 -5.75 12.70 -15.93
N VAL A 45 -4.64 11.98 -16.15
CA VAL A 45 -3.28 12.05 -15.53
C VAL A 45 -2.33 11.12 -16.35
N TYR A 46 -0.98 11.16 -16.41
CA TYR A 46 0.14 11.98 -17.02
C TYR A 46 0.25 12.02 -18.58
N ARG A 47 1.22 12.73 -19.19
CA ARG A 47 1.62 12.61 -20.63
C ARG A 47 3.14 12.46 -20.81
N ASP A 48 3.90 13.07 -19.92
CA ASP A 48 5.36 13.04 -19.88
C ASP A 48 5.80 13.01 -18.41
N PRO A 49 5.93 11.81 -17.80
CA PRO A 49 6.10 11.68 -16.35
C PRO A 49 7.49 12.14 -15.88
N GLU A 50 8.54 12.07 -16.71
CA GLU A 50 9.84 12.65 -16.34
C GLU A 50 9.84 14.18 -16.48
N ARG A 51 9.09 14.78 -17.42
CA ARG A 51 8.93 16.24 -17.47
C ARG A 51 8.09 16.78 -16.31
N VAL A 52 7.01 16.10 -15.93
CA VAL A 52 6.24 16.40 -14.70
C VAL A 52 7.14 16.28 -13.46
N ARG A 53 7.95 15.22 -13.37
CA ARG A 53 8.93 15.02 -12.30
C ARG A 53 10.06 16.04 -12.30
N GLN A 54 10.48 16.54 -13.47
CA GLN A 54 11.39 17.68 -13.59
C GLN A 54 10.73 18.99 -13.16
N GLY A 55 9.43 19.18 -13.44
CA GLY A 55 8.62 20.29 -12.93
C GLY A 55 8.56 20.29 -11.41
N PHE A 56 8.22 19.16 -10.78
CA PHE A 56 8.27 19.02 -9.31
C PHE A 56 9.69 19.21 -8.73
N LYS A 57 10.74 18.70 -9.39
CA LYS A 57 12.15 18.97 -8.99
C LYS A 57 12.48 20.46 -9.08
N ARG A 58 12.06 21.17 -10.13
CA ARG A 58 12.27 22.61 -10.33
C ARG A 58 11.52 23.44 -9.31
N LEU A 59 10.25 23.09 -9.02
CA LEU A 59 9.45 23.70 -7.96
C LEU A 59 10.12 23.52 -6.59
N HIS A 60 10.63 22.32 -6.30
CA HIS A 60 11.38 22.03 -5.07
C HIS A 60 12.72 22.77 -5.00
N GLN A 61 13.42 22.93 -6.12
CA GLN A 61 14.68 23.69 -6.22
C GLN A 61 14.48 25.21 -6.04
N GLU A 62 13.47 25.81 -6.65
CA GLU A 62 13.17 27.24 -6.43
C GLU A 62 12.63 27.48 -5.01
N THR A 63 11.80 26.57 -4.47
CA THR A 63 11.39 26.61 -3.05
C THR A 63 12.60 26.50 -2.12
N GLY A 64 13.51 25.57 -2.38
CA GLY A 64 14.77 25.41 -1.64
C GLY A 64 15.64 26.67 -1.73
N SER A 65 15.78 27.25 -2.93
CA SER A 65 16.53 28.48 -3.14
C SER A 65 15.90 29.69 -2.42
N MET A 66 14.57 29.77 -2.34
CA MET A 66 13.88 30.77 -1.51
C MET A 66 14.16 30.55 -0.01
N ILE A 67 14.21 29.30 0.47
CA ILE A 67 14.57 28.98 1.86
C ILE A 67 16.03 29.34 2.14
N GLU A 68 16.96 29.02 1.24
CA GLU A 68 18.38 29.42 1.33
C GLU A 68 18.59 30.94 1.28
N LEU A 69 17.71 31.67 0.58
CA LEU A 69 17.71 33.14 0.55
C LEU A 69 17.15 33.73 1.86
N LEU A 70 16.05 33.16 2.37
CA LEU A 70 15.33 33.65 3.55
C LEU A 70 16.04 33.29 4.86
N MET A 71 16.72 32.14 4.96
CA MET A 71 17.30 31.68 6.22
C MET A 71 18.44 32.59 6.75
N PRO A 72 19.46 32.98 5.96
CA PRO A 72 20.48 33.94 6.39
C PRO A 72 19.90 35.33 6.62
N ARG A 73 18.95 35.75 5.78
CA ARG A 73 18.32 37.08 5.89
C ARG A 73 17.43 37.18 7.14
N ARG A 74 16.76 36.10 7.54
CA ARG A 74 16.01 36.00 8.81
C ARG A 74 16.93 36.09 10.03
N SER A 75 18.14 35.51 9.98
CA SER A 75 19.13 35.68 11.05
C SER A 75 19.63 37.14 11.12
N ARG A 76 20.02 37.70 9.98
CA ARG A 76 20.50 39.09 9.88
C ARG A 76 19.44 40.14 10.27
N LEU A 77 18.17 39.88 9.98
CA LEU A 77 17.05 40.74 10.41
C LEU A 77 16.82 40.68 11.93
N ARG A 78 17.20 39.59 12.62
CA ARG A 78 17.22 39.55 14.10
C ARG A 78 18.42 40.31 14.66
N GLU A 79 19.62 40.05 14.13
CA GLU A 79 20.83 40.79 14.47
C GLU A 79 20.65 42.32 14.30
N TRP A 80 19.83 42.73 13.33
CA TRP A 80 19.45 44.13 13.10
C TRP A 80 18.26 44.63 13.93
N SER A 81 17.28 43.80 14.29
CA SER A 81 16.30 44.21 15.31
C SER A 81 16.97 44.53 16.65
N ASP A 82 18.09 43.86 16.94
CA ASP A 82 18.87 44.02 18.16
C ASP A 82 19.87 45.21 18.09
N SER A 83 20.06 45.85 16.92
CA SER A 83 21.04 46.93 16.70
C SER A 83 20.51 48.19 15.99
N LEU A 84 19.20 48.26 15.70
CA LEU A 84 18.52 49.49 15.29
C LEU A 84 18.37 50.43 16.51
N PRO A 85 19.33 51.35 16.68
CA PRO A 85 19.20 52.64 15.99
C PRO A 85 20.40 53.07 15.16
N GLU A 86 21.49 52.29 15.10
CA GLU A 86 22.78 52.81 14.61
C GLU A 86 22.85 53.04 13.08
N ARG A 87 22.15 52.23 12.28
CA ARG A 87 22.28 52.24 10.80
C ARG A 87 20.94 52.09 10.05
N PRO A 88 19.99 53.04 10.17
CA PRO A 88 18.66 52.91 9.56
C PRO A 88 18.67 52.88 8.02
N LYS A 89 19.59 53.58 7.36
CA LYS A 89 19.68 53.60 5.88
C LYS A 89 20.18 52.28 5.30
N ASP A 90 21.16 51.66 5.95
CA ASP A 90 21.68 50.34 5.57
C ASP A 90 20.58 49.27 5.71
N ALA A 91 19.75 49.39 6.76
CA ALA A 91 18.58 48.55 6.97
C ALA A 91 17.51 48.73 5.90
N GLU A 92 17.17 49.98 5.55
CA GLU A 92 16.19 50.31 4.49
C GLU A 92 16.64 49.80 3.12
N ALA A 93 17.91 50.01 2.75
CA ALA A 93 18.48 49.54 1.47
C ALA A 93 18.43 48.02 1.34
N PHE A 94 18.90 47.29 2.36
CA PHE A 94 18.89 45.82 2.37
C PHE A 94 17.48 45.23 2.45
N LEU A 95 16.53 45.88 3.15
CA LEU A 95 15.13 45.48 3.13
C LEU A 95 14.56 45.58 1.71
N LYS A 96 14.84 46.68 1.01
CA LYS A 96 14.43 46.88 -0.38
C LYS A 96 15.06 45.85 -1.33
N GLU A 97 16.38 45.67 -1.29
CA GLU A 97 17.09 44.65 -2.08
C GLU A 97 16.54 43.23 -1.81
N THR A 98 16.25 42.92 -0.54
CA THR A 98 15.62 41.65 -0.14
C THR A 98 14.21 41.50 -0.72
N THR A 99 13.40 42.57 -0.74
CA THR A 99 12.06 42.56 -1.34
C THR A 99 12.12 42.40 -2.86
N ASP A 100 12.97 43.15 -3.54
CA ASP A 100 13.11 43.10 -5.01
C ASP A 100 13.60 41.70 -5.48
N GLU A 101 14.53 41.08 -4.74
CA GLU A 101 14.94 39.69 -5.00
C GLU A 101 13.85 38.65 -4.66
N LEU A 102 13.08 38.83 -3.59
CA LEU A 102 12.01 37.91 -3.21
C LEU A 102 10.89 37.92 -4.25
N LEU A 103 10.44 39.10 -4.70
CA LEU A 103 9.48 39.24 -5.80
C LEU A 103 9.97 38.55 -7.08
N THR A 104 11.27 38.68 -7.38
CA THR A 104 11.91 38.03 -8.54
C THR A 104 11.94 36.49 -8.42
N ARG A 105 11.97 35.93 -7.20
CA ARG A 105 11.90 34.48 -6.95
C ARG A 105 10.47 33.95 -6.90
N GLU A 106 9.57 34.69 -6.27
CA GLU A 106 8.13 34.39 -6.22
C GLU A 106 7.55 34.27 -7.64
N GLN A 107 7.87 35.21 -8.53
CA GLN A 107 7.47 35.14 -9.95
C GLN A 107 7.97 33.87 -10.66
N ARG A 108 9.18 33.38 -10.35
CA ARG A 108 9.72 32.13 -10.92
C ARG A 108 9.04 30.90 -10.36
N LEU A 109 8.69 30.90 -9.07
CA LEU A 109 7.96 29.82 -8.42
C LEU A 109 6.53 29.72 -8.98
N VAL A 110 5.82 30.85 -9.09
CA VAL A 110 4.49 30.93 -9.71
C VAL A 110 4.52 30.48 -11.18
N GLN A 111 5.54 30.88 -11.96
CA GLN A 111 5.70 30.38 -13.32
C GLN A 111 5.96 28.87 -13.36
N ALA A 112 6.79 28.33 -12.47
CA ALA A 112 7.05 26.88 -12.40
C ALA A 112 5.82 26.07 -11.96
N GLU A 113 4.96 26.64 -11.11
CA GLU A 113 3.66 26.07 -10.74
C GLU A 113 2.70 26.06 -11.94
N GLN A 114 2.59 27.17 -12.68
CA GLN A 114 1.76 27.26 -13.89
C GLN A 114 2.26 26.34 -15.02
N ASP A 115 3.57 26.31 -15.26
CA ASP A 115 4.23 25.40 -16.21
C ASP A 115 3.90 23.94 -15.89
N LEU A 116 3.89 23.58 -14.61
CA LEU A 116 3.55 22.23 -14.13
C LEU A 116 2.06 21.95 -14.30
N LEU A 117 1.17 22.83 -13.80
CA LEU A 117 -0.28 22.67 -13.91
C LEU A 117 -0.76 22.53 -15.38
N GLY A 118 -0.12 23.23 -16.32
CA GLY A 118 -0.37 23.03 -17.75
C GLY A 118 -0.01 21.62 -18.23
N GLN A 119 1.18 21.11 -17.86
CA GLN A 119 1.61 19.74 -18.20
C GLN A 119 0.66 18.69 -17.60
N LEU A 120 0.14 18.91 -16.38
CA LEU A 120 -0.81 18.00 -15.74
C LEU A 120 -2.14 17.89 -16.53
N GLN A 121 -2.51 18.88 -17.35
CA GLN A 121 -3.78 18.90 -18.08
C GLN A 121 -3.77 18.14 -19.42
N GLU A 122 -2.61 17.80 -19.99
CA GLU A 122 -2.51 17.20 -21.35
C GLU A 122 -2.64 15.65 -21.41
N SER A 123 -3.27 15.01 -20.42
CA SER A 123 -2.71 13.76 -19.85
C SER A 123 -3.64 12.51 -19.82
N GLY A 124 -3.06 11.32 -20.09
CA GLY A 124 -3.71 10.02 -20.30
C GLY A 124 -3.22 8.83 -19.43
N LEU A 125 -4.14 7.87 -19.25
CA LEU A 125 -4.39 7.10 -18.02
C LEU A 125 -3.38 6.00 -17.61
N GLU A 126 -2.21 5.89 -18.24
CA GLU A 126 -1.24 4.81 -17.94
C GLU A 126 -0.18 5.23 -16.89
N ASP A 127 -0.09 6.52 -16.55
CA ASP A 127 0.93 7.08 -15.62
C ASP A 127 0.45 7.18 -14.14
N VAL A 128 -0.75 6.73 -13.80
CA VAL A 128 -1.45 7.09 -12.54
C VAL A 128 -1.06 6.22 -11.32
N PHE A 129 0.17 5.69 -11.28
CA PHE A 129 0.52 4.61 -10.36
C PHE A 129 1.46 4.99 -9.19
N PRO A 130 1.19 4.50 -7.96
CA PRO A 130 0.10 3.60 -7.56
C PRO A 130 -1.24 4.32 -7.26
N VAL A 131 -2.34 3.71 -7.68
CA VAL A 131 -3.71 4.08 -7.30
C VAL A 131 -4.00 3.61 -5.86
N SER A 132 -4.75 4.38 -5.06
CA SER A 132 -5.20 3.89 -3.75
C SER A 132 -6.14 2.69 -3.90
N LEU A 133 -5.90 1.60 -3.17
CA LEU A 133 -6.79 0.42 -3.14
C LEU A 133 -8.27 0.77 -2.86
N SER A 134 -8.51 1.84 -2.10
CA SER A 134 -9.84 2.42 -1.82
C SER A 134 -10.63 2.86 -3.07
N ALA A 135 -9.96 3.07 -4.21
CA ALA A 135 -10.59 3.32 -5.50
C ALA A 135 -11.32 2.09 -6.05
N PHE A 136 -10.89 0.88 -5.67
CA PHE A 136 -11.45 -0.40 -6.14
C PHE A 136 -12.35 -1.06 -5.10
N GLY A 137 -12.07 -0.89 -3.82
CA GLY A 137 -12.97 -1.29 -2.74
C GLY A 137 -12.55 -0.78 -1.37
N VAL A 138 -13.54 -0.56 -0.49
CA VAL A 138 -13.33 -0.13 0.90
C VAL A 138 -13.73 -1.25 1.85
N CYS A 139 -12.87 -1.57 2.80
CA CYS A 139 -13.05 -2.65 3.77
C CYS A 139 -13.28 -2.11 5.19
N THR A 140 -14.22 -2.69 5.92
CA THR A 140 -14.47 -2.40 7.34
C THR A 140 -14.01 -3.57 8.18
N TYR A 141 -13.02 -3.34 9.06
CA TYR A 141 -12.42 -4.38 9.90
C TYR A 141 -13.25 -4.70 11.16
N ARG A 142 -14.08 -3.75 11.64
CA ARG A 142 -14.89 -3.89 12.88
C ARG A 142 -16.23 -4.61 12.67
N ASP A 143 -16.83 -4.44 11.49
CA ASP A 143 -17.99 -5.21 11.01
C ASP A 143 -17.56 -5.80 9.67
N PRO A 144 -16.99 -7.03 9.66
CA PRO A 144 -16.22 -7.58 8.54
C PRO A 144 -16.96 -7.51 7.20
N SER A 145 -16.60 -6.49 6.41
CA SER A 145 -17.33 -6.14 5.21
C SER A 145 -16.45 -5.46 4.17
N VAL A 146 -16.87 -5.56 2.90
CA VAL A 146 -16.27 -4.84 1.79
C VAL A 146 -17.34 -4.27 0.87
N LYS A 147 -17.13 -3.05 0.39
CA LYS A 147 -17.86 -2.45 -0.72
C LYS A 147 -16.92 -2.34 -1.92
N VAL A 148 -17.18 -3.11 -2.97
CA VAL A 148 -16.37 -3.17 -4.20
C VAL A 148 -16.99 -2.27 -5.28
N PHE A 149 -16.18 -1.45 -5.92
CA PHE A 149 -16.62 -0.49 -6.92
C PHE A 149 -16.43 -1.03 -8.35
N LEU A 150 -17.53 -1.43 -8.98
CA LEU A 150 -17.51 -2.12 -10.28
C LEU A 150 -17.18 -1.18 -11.46
N LYS A 151 -17.45 0.12 -11.33
CA LYS A 151 -17.10 1.14 -12.36
C LYS A 151 -15.59 1.37 -12.46
N PRO A 152 -14.85 1.68 -11.36
CA PRO A 152 -13.38 1.75 -11.38
C PRO A 152 -12.72 0.48 -11.91
N LEU A 153 -13.22 -0.70 -11.53
CA LEU A 153 -12.73 -1.98 -12.07
C LEU A 153 -13.01 -2.14 -13.57
N GLY A 154 -14.22 -1.85 -14.03
CA GLY A 154 -14.57 -1.88 -15.46
C GLY A 154 -13.67 -0.95 -16.27
N ARG A 155 -13.47 0.29 -15.79
CA ARG A 155 -12.59 1.27 -16.43
C ARG A 155 -11.13 0.80 -16.45
N PHE A 156 -10.62 0.24 -15.35
CA PHE A 156 -9.27 -0.33 -15.29
C PHE A 156 -9.07 -1.45 -16.32
N ALA A 157 -10.08 -2.31 -16.51
CA ALA A 157 -10.05 -3.34 -17.55
C ALA A 157 -9.99 -2.75 -18.97
N GLU A 158 -10.79 -1.71 -19.27
CA GLU A 158 -10.76 -1.02 -20.58
C GLU A 158 -9.37 -0.48 -20.93
N ILE A 159 -8.72 0.21 -19.97
CA ILE A 159 -7.40 0.84 -20.17
C ILE A 159 -6.35 -0.23 -20.49
N PHE A 160 -6.30 -1.29 -19.69
CA PHE A 160 -5.32 -2.38 -19.83
C PHE A 160 -5.73 -3.45 -20.87
N GLN A 161 -6.81 -3.21 -21.62
CA GLN A 161 -7.34 -4.11 -22.65
C GLN A 161 -7.64 -5.53 -22.11
N MET A 162 -8.02 -5.61 -20.84
CA MET A 162 -8.31 -6.85 -20.12
C MET A 162 -9.80 -7.19 -20.15
N ASN A 163 -10.12 -8.46 -19.93
CA ASN A 163 -11.50 -8.90 -19.70
C ASN A 163 -12.02 -8.35 -18.36
N PRO A 164 -13.08 -7.51 -18.34
CA PRO A 164 -13.58 -6.90 -17.12
C PRO A 164 -14.16 -7.90 -16.13
N ASP A 165 -14.71 -9.03 -16.59
CA ASP A 165 -15.31 -10.03 -15.70
C ASP A 165 -14.25 -10.96 -15.08
N SER A 166 -13.18 -11.28 -15.81
CA SER A 166 -12.01 -11.95 -15.24
C SER A 166 -11.32 -11.09 -14.18
N LEU A 167 -11.20 -9.77 -14.41
CA LEU A 167 -10.70 -8.83 -13.42
C LEU A 167 -11.63 -8.74 -12.19
N ARG A 168 -12.94 -8.50 -12.39
CA ARG A 168 -13.92 -8.44 -11.29
C ARG A 168 -13.86 -9.71 -10.44
N GLN A 169 -13.77 -10.88 -11.06
CA GLN A 169 -13.68 -12.15 -10.35
C GLN A 169 -12.38 -12.29 -9.55
N ALA A 170 -11.23 -11.89 -10.12
CA ALA A 170 -9.96 -11.87 -9.40
C ALA A 170 -9.99 -10.93 -8.16
N VAL A 171 -10.58 -9.75 -8.30
CA VAL A 171 -10.69 -8.76 -7.21
C VAL A 171 -11.72 -9.18 -6.14
N ARG A 172 -12.81 -9.86 -6.52
CA ARG A 172 -13.73 -10.53 -5.58
C ARG A 172 -12.99 -11.57 -4.73
N VAL A 173 -12.20 -12.44 -5.36
CA VAL A 173 -11.39 -13.45 -4.64
C VAL A 173 -10.40 -12.77 -3.69
N HIS A 174 -9.76 -11.67 -4.11
CA HIS A 174 -8.87 -10.90 -3.24
C HIS A 174 -9.58 -10.40 -1.98
N PHE A 175 -10.68 -9.66 -2.12
CA PHE A 175 -11.40 -9.14 -0.95
C PHE A 175 -12.05 -10.24 -0.11
N LEU A 176 -12.43 -11.39 -0.69
CA LEU A 176 -12.85 -12.57 0.06
C LEU A 176 -11.70 -13.15 0.90
N CYS A 177 -10.51 -13.33 0.31
CA CYS A 177 -9.32 -13.77 1.04
C CYS A 177 -8.94 -12.78 2.16
N LEU A 178 -9.06 -11.48 1.90
CA LEU A 178 -8.81 -10.42 2.89
C LEU A 178 -9.72 -10.59 4.11
N LEU A 179 -11.04 -10.66 3.86
CA LEU A 179 -12.07 -10.83 4.89
C LEU A 179 -11.86 -12.12 5.71
N LEU A 180 -11.49 -13.22 5.07
CA LEU A 180 -11.15 -14.48 5.75
C LEU A 180 -9.90 -14.35 6.63
N ILE A 181 -8.86 -13.65 6.18
CA ILE A 181 -7.64 -13.40 6.97
C ILE A 181 -7.95 -12.53 8.19
N ILE A 182 -8.74 -11.45 8.05
CA ILE A 182 -8.99 -10.50 9.14
C ILE A 182 -10.06 -10.96 10.13
N ALA A 183 -11.01 -11.81 9.71
CA ALA A 183 -12.23 -12.11 10.49
C ALA A 183 -12.71 -13.57 10.46
N GLY A 184 -12.12 -14.47 9.67
CA GLY A 184 -12.52 -15.87 9.64
C GLY A 184 -12.15 -16.61 10.93
N GLU A 185 -12.98 -17.57 11.34
CA GLU A 185 -12.67 -18.50 12.43
C GLU A 185 -11.45 -19.37 12.07
N ASP A 186 -10.55 -19.56 13.03
CA ASP A 186 -9.61 -20.68 12.96
C ASP A 186 -10.35 -22.02 13.19
N LEU A 187 -9.72 -23.17 12.90
CA LEU A 187 -10.40 -24.49 12.95
C LEU A 187 -10.83 -24.94 14.35
N ASP A 188 -10.44 -24.24 15.42
CA ASP A 188 -10.93 -24.48 16.79
C ASP A 188 -12.17 -23.63 17.14
N GLY A 189 -12.72 -22.91 16.15
CA GLY A 189 -13.89 -22.03 16.31
C GLY A 189 -13.58 -20.67 16.95
N GLN A 190 -12.30 -20.34 17.16
CA GLN A 190 -11.93 -19.03 17.68
C GLN A 190 -12.02 -17.97 16.58
N VAL A 191 -12.96 -17.02 16.75
CA VAL A 191 -13.04 -15.79 15.96
C VAL A 191 -11.85 -14.90 16.29
N PHE A 192 -11.20 -14.38 15.26
CA PHE A 192 -10.08 -13.45 15.40
C PHE A 192 -10.38 -12.13 14.67
N ILE A 193 -9.94 -10.99 15.24
CA ILE A 193 -10.04 -9.66 14.61
C ILE A 193 -8.76 -8.86 14.93
N ARG A 194 -7.89 -8.62 13.93
CA ARG A 194 -6.85 -7.58 14.00
C ARG A 194 -7.47 -6.27 13.51
N GLY A 195 -7.66 -5.31 14.42
CA GLY A 195 -8.38 -4.06 14.14
C GLY A 195 -7.56 -2.97 13.42
N VAL A 196 -6.46 -3.33 12.77
CA VAL A 196 -5.48 -2.40 12.16
C VAL A 196 -5.17 -2.86 10.74
N GLU A 197 -5.07 -1.91 9.81
CA GLU A 197 -4.58 -2.16 8.46
C GLU A 197 -3.04 -2.26 8.47
N GLU A 198 -2.52 -3.48 8.39
CA GLU A 198 -1.09 -3.79 8.31
C GLU A 198 -0.73 -4.23 6.88
N GLU A 199 0.41 -3.79 6.33
CA GLU A 199 0.88 -4.24 5.00
C GLU A 199 0.94 -5.78 4.88
N VAL A 200 1.22 -6.46 6.00
CA VAL A 200 1.23 -7.93 6.15
C VAL A 200 -0.09 -8.54 5.70
N ILE A 201 -1.23 -7.93 6.06
CA ILE A 201 -2.57 -8.43 5.71
C ILE A 201 -2.73 -8.45 4.20
N HIS A 202 -2.41 -7.34 3.54
CA HIS A 202 -2.49 -7.21 2.08
C HIS A 202 -1.53 -8.16 1.37
N TRP A 203 -0.30 -8.30 1.87
CA TRP A 203 0.69 -9.23 1.32
C TRP A 203 0.28 -10.72 1.46
N LEU A 204 -0.23 -11.13 2.63
CA LEU A 204 -0.81 -12.46 2.84
C LEU A 204 -2.01 -12.70 1.91
N THR A 205 -2.86 -11.68 1.76
CA THR A 205 -4.01 -11.74 0.84
C THR A 205 -3.55 -11.97 -0.60
N ILE A 206 -2.52 -11.26 -1.07
CA ILE A 206 -1.93 -11.48 -2.40
C ILE A 206 -1.42 -12.93 -2.54
N ILE A 207 -0.73 -13.47 -1.53
CA ILE A 207 -0.26 -14.87 -1.55
C ILE A 207 -1.42 -15.85 -1.72
N TYR A 208 -2.47 -15.76 -0.89
CA TYR A 208 -3.59 -16.70 -0.94
C TYR A 208 -4.44 -16.51 -2.21
N THR A 209 -4.61 -15.28 -2.69
CA THR A 209 -5.30 -14.99 -3.96
C THR A 209 -4.56 -15.62 -5.14
N ILE A 210 -3.24 -15.45 -5.23
CA ILE A 210 -2.44 -16.07 -6.30
C ILE A 210 -2.50 -17.60 -6.20
N ARG A 211 -2.41 -18.19 -4.99
CA ARG A 211 -2.52 -19.65 -4.80
C ARG A 211 -3.89 -20.19 -5.25
N TYR A 212 -4.97 -19.43 -5.06
CA TYR A 212 -6.30 -19.79 -5.56
C TYR A 212 -6.40 -19.65 -7.09
N LEU A 213 -6.08 -18.47 -7.65
CA LEU A 213 -6.24 -18.19 -9.08
C LEU A 213 -5.35 -19.07 -9.97
N LYS A 214 -4.15 -19.47 -9.50
CA LYS A 214 -3.29 -20.46 -10.17
C LYS A 214 -3.97 -21.82 -10.40
N ARG A 215 -5.03 -22.14 -9.66
CA ARG A 215 -5.82 -23.38 -9.78
C ARG A 215 -7.09 -23.21 -10.62
N GLN A 216 -7.37 -22.02 -11.13
CA GLN A 216 -8.59 -21.68 -11.88
C GLN A 216 -8.27 -21.36 -13.36
N ALA A 217 -7.62 -20.23 -13.64
CA ALA A 217 -7.38 -19.78 -15.01
C ALA A 217 -6.17 -18.84 -15.13
N ALA A 218 -5.39 -19.01 -16.20
CA ALA A 218 -4.21 -18.18 -16.51
C ALA A 218 -4.56 -16.70 -16.77
N GLU A 219 -5.72 -16.43 -17.37
CA GLU A 219 -6.23 -15.08 -17.62
C GLU A 219 -6.50 -14.33 -16.31
N GLN A 220 -7.16 -14.98 -15.35
CA GLN A 220 -7.51 -14.36 -14.06
C GLN A 220 -6.28 -13.97 -13.25
N ILE A 221 -5.21 -14.78 -13.24
CA ILE A 221 -3.95 -14.41 -12.58
C ILE A 221 -3.21 -13.28 -13.31
N HIS A 222 -3.28 -13.18 -14.64
CA HIS A 222 -2.74 -12.02 -15.33
C HIS A 222 -3.49 -10.74 -14.93
N CYS A 223 -4.83 -10.73 -15.05
CA CYS A 223 -5.66 -9.59 -14.63
C CYS A 223 -5.42 -9.20 -13.17
N TYR A 224 -5.23 -10.20 -12.29
CA TYR A 224 -4.92 -9.98 -10.89
C TYR A 224 -3.55 -9.31 -10.68
N LEU A 225 -2.51 -9.77 -11.38
CA LEU A 225 -1.15 -9.24 -11.20
C LEU A 225 -1.03 -7.80 -11.71
N GLU A 226 -1.67 -7.45 -12.82
CA GLU A 226 -1.70 -6.05 -13.29
C GLU A 226 -2.47 -5.16 -12.30
N TRP A 227 -3.59 -5.64 -11.76
CA TRP A 227 -4.32 -4.92 -10.71
C TRP A 227 -3.52 -4.74 -9.42
N VAL A 228 -2.74 -5.75 -8.98
CA VAL A 228 -1.85 -5.66 -7.82
C VAL A 228 -0.75 -4.61 -8.03
N LYS A 229 -0.11 -4.57 -9.23
CA LYS A 229 0.83 -3.49 -9.57
C LYS A 229 0.15 -2.13 -9.51
N ALA A 230 -1.08 -2.02 -10.03
CA ALA A 230 -1.81 -0.78 -10.15
C ALA A 230 -2.16 -0.10 -8.81
N TRP A 231 -2.21 -0.82 -7.68
CA TRP A 231 -2.28 -0.19 -6.35
C TRP A 231 -0.98 -0.24 -5.55
N GLY A 232 0.14 -0.64 -6.17
CA GLY A 232 1.46 -0.69 -5.51
C GLY A 232 1.67 -1.92 -4.62
N GLY A 233 0.84 -2.96 -4.77
CA GLY A 233 0.92 -4.18 -3.99
C GLY A 233 2.20 -4.98 -4.26
N LYS A 234 2.88 -5.41 -3.19
CA LYS A 234 4.15 -6.15 -3.24
C LYS A 234 3.92 -7.59 -3.69
N ILE A 235 4.18 -7.90 -4.96
CA ILE A 235 4.07 -9.27 -5.52
C ILE A 235 5.05 -10.21 -4.78
N PRO A 236 4.59 -11.34 -4.19
CA PRO A 236 5.45 -12.28 -3.49
C PRO A 236 6.43 -13.02 -4.40
N ASN A 237 7.66 -13.23 -3.91
CA ASN A 237 8.69 -14.03 -4.57
C ASN A 237 8.19 -15.44 -4.91
N GLN A 238 8.67 -16.03 -6.01
CA GLN A 238 8.17 -17.33 -6.49
C GLN A 238 8.31 -18.47 -5.46
N SER A 239 9.32 -18.42 -4.60
CA SER A 239 9.52 -19.35 -3.48
C SER A 239 8.33 -19.43 -2.52
N MET A 240 7.54 -18.36 -2.38
CA MET A 240 6.32 -18.34 -1.55
C MET A 240 5.19 -19.24 -2.08
N PHE A 241 5.33 -19.82 -3.28
CA PHE A 241 4.34 -20.74 -3.86
C PHE A 241 4.74 -22.22 -3.78
N ASN A 242 5.85 -22.55 -3.11
CA ASN A 242 6.21 -23.92 -2.73
C ASN A 242 5.31 -24.38 -1.55
N ASP A 243 4.82 -25.63 -1.57
CA ASP A 243 3.94 -26.17 -0.53
C ASP A 243 4.57 -26.20 0.87
N ARG A 244 5.89 -26.44 1.00
CA ARG A 244 6.59 -26.33 2.30
C ARG A 244 6.52 -24.90 2.85
N VAL A 245 6.61 -23.90 1.98
CA VAL A 245 6.49 -22.48 2.35
C VAL A 245 5.03 -22.09 2.57
N ASN A 246 4.07 -22.75 1.92
CA ASN A 246 2.63 -22.62 2.14
C ASN A 246 2.24 -23.05 3.57
N GLU A 247 2.71 -24.21 4.04
CA GLU A 247 2.49 -24.65 5.43
C GLU A 247 3.08 -23.67 6.45
N LYS A 248 4.33 -23.22 6.25
CA LYS A 248 4.92 -22.14 7.08
C LYS A 248 4.08 -20.87 7.07
N THR A 249 3.62 -20.42 5.89
CA THR A 249 2.79 -19.21 5.76
C THR A 249 1.53 -19.35 6.62
N ARG A 250 0.90 -20.54 6.59
CA ARG A 250 -0.33 -20.82 7.33
C ARG A 250 -0.10 -20.87 8.84
N ALA A 251 0.94 -21.58 9.29
CA ALA A 251 1.27 -21.68 10.71
C ALA A 251 1.68 -20.32 11.30
N ALA A 252 2.55 -19.58 10.60
CA ALA A 252 2.94 -18.23 11.01
C ALA A 252 1.75 -17.26 11.03
N MET A 253 0.81 -17.38 10.09
CA MET A 253 -0.44 -16.60 10.09
C MET A 253 -1.32 -16.92 11.29
N ILE A 254 -1.54 -18.18 11.63
CA ILE A 254 -2.34 -18.59 12.81
C ILE A 254 -1.69 -18.08 14.11
N PHE A 255 -0.36 -18.15 14.22
CA PHE A 255 0.38 -17.63 15.36
C PHE A 255 0.34 -16.08 15.44
N TRP A 256 0.58 -15.38 14.34
CA TRP A 256 0.53 -13.91 14.23
C TRP A 256 -0.87 -13.33 14.42
N ARG A 257 -1.93 -14.06 14.03
CA ARG A 257 -3.30 -13.76 14.44
C ARG A 257 -3.39 -13.79 15.97
N ARG A 258 -3.16 -14.96 16.58
CA ARG A 258 -3.37 -15.19 18.03
C ARG A 258 -2.49 -14.32 18.93
N GLN A 259 -1.29 -13.93 18.48
CA GLN A 259 -0.36 -13.10 19.23
C GLN A 259 -0.38 -11.64 18.77
N LEU A 260 -1.37 -10.87 19.23
CA LEU A 260 -1.52 -9.43 18.92
C LEU A 260 -0.28 -8.60 19.24
N ASN A 261 0.48 -8.97 20.26
CA ASN A 261 1.69 -8.26 20.72
C ASN A 261 2.94 -8.57 19.88
N MET A 262 2.85 -9.43 18.85
CA MET A 262 3.98 -9.87 18.03
C MET A 262 3.86 -9.35 16.59
N SER A 263 5.01 -9.04 15.99
CA SER A 263 5.09 -8.69 14.57
C SER A 263 5.08 -9.94 13.69
N TRP A 264 4.72 -9.77 12.41
CA TRP A 264 4.82 -10.85 11.43
C TRP A 264 6.25 -11.43 11.33
N SER A 265 7.26 -10.57 11.44
CA SER A 265 8.68 -10.96 11.43
C SER A 265 9.02 -11.94 12.56
N ASP A 266 8.54 -11.68 13.78
CA ASP A 266 8.84 -12.52 14.95
C ASP A 266 8.17 -13.89 14.81
N CYS A 267 6.89 -13.87 14.42
CA CYS A 267 6.12 -15.09 14.15
C CYS A 267 6.76 -15.92 13.02
N TRP A 268 7.21 -15.26 11.94
CA TRP A 268 7.90 -15.92 10.83
C TRP A 268 9.26 -16.50 11.27
N GLN A 269 10.05 -15.79 12.08
CA GLN A 269 11.32 -16.31 12.60
C GLN A 269 11.11 -17.56 13.46
N ILE A 270 10.13 -17.56 14.37
CA ILE A 270 9.82 -18.71 15.23
C ILE A 270 9.43 -19.93 14.39
N ILE A 271 8.55 -19.78 13.39
CA ILE A 271 8.16 -20.91 12.52
C ILE A 271 9.34 -21.43 11.68
N ASN A 272 10.35 -20.61 11.39
CA ASN A 272 11.58 -21.09 10.74
C ASN A 272 12.53 -21.80 11.72
N GLN A 273 12.55 -21.44 13.01
CA GLN A 273 13.38 -22.10 14.03
C GLN A 273 12.95 -23.55 14.30
N PHE A 274 11.65 -23.85 14.26
CA PHE A 274 11.14 -25.23 14.37
C PHE A 274 11.67 -26.16 13.27
N GLU A 275 11.94 -25.67 12.06
CA GLU A 275 12.58 -26.50 11.03
C GLU A 275 14.07 -26.77 11.29
N SER A 276 14.82 -25.82 11.87
CA SER A 276 16.23 -26.08 12.20
C SER A 276 16.40 -27.14 13.28
N VAL A 277 15.45 -27.25 14.22
CA VAL A 277 15.44 -28.31 15.25
C VAL A 277 15.10 -29.66 14.62
N ASN A 278 13.99 -29.75 13.87
CA ASN A 278 13.58 -31.00 13.21
C ASN A 278 14.60 -31.55 12.19
N ILE A 279 15.53 -30.74 11.66
CA ILE A 279 16.64 -31.24 10.84
C ILE A 279 17.74 -31.87 11.71
N GLN A 280 18.09 -31.26 12.84
CA GLN A 280 19.10 -31.79 13.76
C GLN A 280 18.65 -33.10 14.42
N ASP A 281 17.37 -33.20 14.79
CA ASP A 281 16.78 -34.44 15.36
C ASP A 281 16.63 -35.57 14.32
N LEU A 282 16.80 -35.28 13.02
CA LEU A 282 16.86 -36.26 11.92
C LEU A 282 18.29 -36.63 11.49
N GLU A 283 19.31 -35.91 11.95
CA GLU A 283 20.73 -36.26 11.74
C GLU A 283 21.32 -37.08 12.90
N ILE A 284 20.53 -37.39 13.94
CA ILE A 284 20.93 -38.21 15.10
C ILE A 284 19.93 -39.36 15.36
N ASN A 285 19.73 -40.23 14.36
CA ASN A 285 19.13 -41.58 14.50
C ASN A 285 19.66 -42.54 13.42
#